data_AF-A0A950YGU7-F1
#
_entry.id   AF-A0A950YGU7-F1
#
_cell.length_a   1.000
_cell.length_b   1.000
_cell.length_c   1.000
_cell.angle_alpha   90.00
_cell.angle_beta   90.00
_cell.angle_gamma   90.00
#
_symmetry.space_group_name_H-M   'P 1'
#
loop_
_entity.id
_entity.type
_entity.pdbx_description
1 polymer ?
#
loop_
_entity_poly.entity_id
_entity_poly.type
_entity_poly.pdbx_seq_one_letter_code
_entity_poly.pdbx_strand_id
1 'polypeptide(L)' 'MREEDVRATDIGMVPLGYGRFVRADEIVAVLAIEDGRGPRRRTYVHVAGLAAPIVASRS' A
#
# COMPACT_ATOMS: atom_id res chain seq x y z
N MET A 1 9.58 0.57 26.52
CA MET A 1 9.07 0.60 25.14
C MET A 1 10.30 0.68 24.26
N ARG A 2 10.81 -0.46 23.81
CA ARG A 2 12.01 -0.45 22.95
C ARG A 2 11.52 -0.15 21.54
N GLU A 3 11.95 0.98 20.98
CA GLU A 3 11.98 1.16 19.53
C GLU A 3 12.86 0.03 18.99
N GLU A 4 12.23 -0.98 18.39
CA GLU A 4 12.98 -1.90 17.53
C GLU A 4 13.34 -1.10 16.27
N ASP A 5 14.65 -0.90 16.06
CA ASP A 5 15.18 -0.32 14.83
C ASP A 5 14.62 -1.09 13.63
N VAL A 6 13.73 -0.45 12.87
CA VAL A 6 13.24 -0.97 11.59
C VAL A 6 14.46 -1.16 10.71
N ARG A 7 14.81 -2.41 10.41
CA ARG A 7 15.94 -2.71 9.56
C ARG A 7 15.57 -2.38 8.12
N ALA A 8 16.54 -1.99 7.31
CA ALA A 8 16.30 -1.78 5.88
C ALA A 8 15.73 -3.03 5.17
N THR A 9 15.92 -4.22 5.73
CA THR A 9 15.33 -5.50 5.29
C THR A 9 13.85 -5.65 5.61
N ASP A 10 13.33 -4.90 6.58
CA ASP A 10 11.91 -4.92 6.96
C ASP A 10 11.06 -4.08 5.97
N ILE A 11 11.74 -3.30 5.12
CA ILE A 11 11.15 -2.51 4.05
C ILE A 11 10.99 -3.38 2.80
N GLY A 12 9.75 -3.70 2.46
CA GLY A 12 9.40 -4.59 1.35
C GLY A 12 8.90 -3.85 0.11
N MET A 13 9.01 -4.52 -1.05
CA MET A 13 8.28 -4.12 -2.26
C MET A 13 6.89 -4.78 -2.25
N VAL A 14 5.84 -3.97 -2.14
CA VAL A 14 4.45 -4.44 -2.10
C VAL A 14 3.82 -4.31 -3.49
N PRO A 15 3.29 -5.39 -4.09
CA PRO A 15 2.64 -5.33 -5.39
C PRO A 15 1.29 -4.61 -5.31
N LEU A 16 1.07 -3.66 -6.23
CA LEU A 16 -0.17 -2.90 -6.38
C LEU A 16 -1.02 -3.38 -7.58
N GLY A 17 -0.52 -4.38 -8.31
CA GLY A 17 -1.11 -4.91 -9.54
C GLY A 17 -0.59 -4.22 -10.81
N TYR A 18 -0.68 -4.92 -11.95
CA TYR A 18 -0.19 -4.47 -13.26
C TYR A 18 1.28 -4.05 -13.26
N GLY A 19 2.15 -4.82 -12.59
CA GLY A 19 3.60 -4.54 -12.54
C GLY A 19 3.99 -3.31 -11.73
N ARG A 20 3.04 -2.68 -11.01
CA ARG A 20 3.33 -1.56 -10.11
C ARG A 20 3.62 -2.08 -8.70
N PHE A 21 4.56 -1.42 -8.03
CA PHE A 21 4.97 -1.73 -6.67
C PHE A 21 5.11 -0.45 -5.87
N VAL A 22 4.99 -0.57 -4.55
CA VAL A 22 5.38 0.47 -3.60
C VAL A 22 6.42 -0.09 -2.65
N ARG A 23 7.46 0.69 -2.36
CA ARG A 23 8.36 0.41 -1.24
C ARG A 23 7.66 0.86 0.03
N ALA A 24 7.45 -0.04 0.96
CA ALA A 24 6.73 0.26 2.19
C ALA A 24 7.31 -0.51 3.37
N ASP A 25 7.36 0.18 4.50
CA ASP A 25 7.75 -0.37 5.79
C ASP A 25 6.49 -0.94 6.47
N GLU A 26 5.36 -0.24 6.31
CA GLU A 26 4.07 -0.61 6.90
C GLU A 26 2.89 -0.26 5.98
N ILE A 27 1.95 -1.22 5.84
CA ILE A 27 0.64 -1.01 5.22
C ILE A 27 -0.40 -0.97 6.33
N VAL A 28 -1.02 0.20 6.53
CA VAL A 28 -1.93 0.44 7.66
C VAL A 28 -3.39 0.11 7.35
N ALA A 29 -3.79 0.13 6.07
CA ALA A 29 -5.14 -0.25 5.66
C ALA A 29 -5.22 -0.63 4.18
N VAL A 30 -6.20 -1.48 3.85
CA VAL A 30 -6.56 -1.85 2.48
C VAL A 30 -8.08 -1.82 2.39
N LEU A 31 -8.61 -0.91 1.58
CA LEU A 31 -10.05 -0.70 1.43
C LEU A 31 -10.48 -0.92 -0.01
N ALA A 32 -11.63 -1.54 -0.23
CA ALA A 32 -12.23 -1.60 -1.55
C ALA A 32 -12.70 -0.20 -1.99
N ILE A 33 -12.58 0.07 -3.28
CA ILE A 33 -13.18 1.25 -3.91
C ILE A 33 -14.60 0.87 -4.31
N GLU A 34 -15.57 1.47 -3.62
CA GLU A 34 -17.01 1.29 -3.87
C GLU A 34 -17.48 2.18 -5.03
N ASP A 35 -17.24 3.50 -4.92
CA ASP A 35 -17.71 4.48 -5.92
C ASP A 35 -16.67 4.78 -7.01
N GLY A 36 -17.15 4.86 -8.25
CA GLY A 36 -16.30 5.20 -9.40
C GLY A 36 -15.22 4.16 -9.69
N ARG A 37 -15.49 2.89 -9.36
CA ARG A 37 -14.60 1.77 -9.67
C ARG A 37 -14.31 1.72 -11.17
N GLY A 38 -13.04 1.52 -11.50
CA GLY A 38 -12.59 1.50 -12.89
C GLY A 38 -11.56 0.40 -13.14
N PRO A 39 -11.22 0.14 -14.42
CA PRO A 39 -10.10 -0.71 -14.75
C PRO A 39 -8.85 -0.25 -14.00
N ARG A 40 -8.17 -1.18 -13.33
CA ARG A 40 -6.97 -0.91 -12.53
C ARG A 40 -7.17 -0.07 -11.24
N ARG A 41 -8.42 0.23 -10.88
CA ARG A 41 -8.80 1.02 -9.69
C ARG A 41 -9.75 0.22 -8.83
N ARG A 42 -9.20 -0.63 -7.97
CA ARG A 42 -9.97 -1.59 -7.15
C ARG A 42 -9.88 -1.34 -5.66
N THR A 43 -8.72 -0.88 -5.18
CA THR A 43 -8.43 -0.73 -3.76
C THR A 43 -7.65 0.55 -3.45
N TYR A 44 -7.93 1.12 -2.29
CA TYR A 44 -7.08 2.12 -1.63
C TYR A 44 -6.11 1.40 -0.69
N VAL A 45 -4.82 1.61 -0.88
CA VAL A 45 -3.75 1.07 -0.03
C VAL A 45 -3.14 2.23 0.75
N HIS A 46 -3.32 2.21 2.07
CA HIS A 46 -2.73 3.21 2.96
C HIS A 46 -1.37 2.72 3.43
N VAL A 47 -0.35 3.52 3.15
CA VAL A 47 1.04 3.28 3.56
C VAL A 47 1.36 4.26 4.67
N ALA A 48 2.01 3.80 5.73
CA ALA A 48 2.46 4.69 6.79
C ALA A 48 3.33 5.83 6.22
N GLY A 49 3.10 7.06 6.68
CA GLY A 49 3.83 8.25 6.22
C GLY A 49 3.32 8.89 4.91
N LEU A 50 2.37 8.27 4.19
CA LEU A 50 1.72 8.90 3.03
C LEU A 50 0.40 9.56 3.44
N ALA A 51 0.20 10.82 3.02
CA ALA A 51 -1.00 11.59 3.32
C ALA A 51 -2.25 11.09 2.56
N ALA A 52 -2.07 10.43 1.42
CA ALA A 52 -3.14 9.91 0.59
C ALA A 52 -2.91 8.43 0.27
N PRO A 53 -3.98 7.62 0.16
CA PRO A 53 -3.85 6.23 -0.22
C PRO A 53 -3.40 6.08 -1.67
N ILE A 54 -2.64 5.02 -1.92
CA ILE A 54 -2.29 4.64 -3.28
C ILE A 54 -3.44 3.84 -3.88
N VAL A 55 -3.87 4.24 -5.07
CA VAL A 55 -4.87 3.49 -5.85
C VAL A 55 -4.22 2.28 -6.49
N ALA A 56 -4.60 1.10 -6.00
CA ALA A 56 -4.12 -0.17 -6.48
C ALA A 56 -5.23 -0.92 -7.23
N SER A 57 -4.79 -1.87 -8.04
CA SER A 57 -5.70 -2.79 -8.71
C SER A 57 -5.79 -4.15 -8.06
N ARG A 58 -5.01 -4.43 -7.00
CA ARG A 58 -4.91 -5.77 -6.38
C ARG A 58 -6.23 -6.55 -6.54
N SER A 59 -6.17 -7.54 -7.44
CA SER A 59 -7.22 -8.51 -7.71
C SER A 59 -7.01 -9.70 -6.79
#